data_AF-A0A1Y3BFQ6-F1
#
_entry.id   AF-A0A1Y3BFQ6-F1
#
_cell.length_a   1.000
_cell.length_b   1.000
_cell.length_c   1.000
_cell.angle_alpha   90.00
_cell.angle_beta   90.00
_cell.angle_gamma   90.00
#
_symmetry.space_group_name_H-M   'P 1'
#
loop_
_entity.id
_entity.type
_entity.pdbx_description
1 polymer ?
#
loop_
_entity_poly.entity_id
_entity_poly.type
_entity_poly.pdbx_seq_one_letter_code
_entity_poly.pdbx_strand_id
1 'polypeptide(L)'
;MLVAGFLYGNFIINDNEMDQTLTSTIRSLALIIILIRAGLNLDPQAIRKLSTVLARLSLVPSIVEALIVALFAWIWFDFNLSWSLMIGFIIASVSPAVVVPGMVIIQEENYGVNHGIPTLLIASASVDNVFAITGFSVC
;
A
#
# COMPACT_ATOMS: atom_id res chain seq x y z
N MET A 1 -12.62 10.58 1.17
CA MET A 1 -11.74 11.03 0.06
C MET A 1 -12.31 10.66 -1.30
N LEU A 2 -12.64 9.39 -1.58
CA LEU A 2 -13.21 8.98 -2.88
C LEU A 2 -14.53 9.67 -3.24
N VAL A 3 -15.49 9.75 -2.32
CA VAL A 3 -16.77 10.46 -2.56
C VAL A 3 -16.54 11.94 -2.85
N ALA A 4 -15.67 12.60 -2.07
CA ALA A 4 -15.31 14.00 -2.31
C ALA A 4 -14.67 14.19 -3.70
N GLY A 5 -13.75 13.30 -4.11
CA GLY A 5 -13.14 13.33 -5.43
C GLY A 5 -14.15 13.08 -6.55
N PHE A 6 -15.07 12.13 -6.38
CA PHE A 6 -16.16 11.87 -7.31
C PHE A 6 -17.06 13.09 -7.49
N LEU A 7 -17.48 13.73 -6.38
CA LEU A 7 -18.31 14.92 -6.42
C LEU A 7 -17.58 16.10 -7.08
N TYR A 8 -16.32 16.30 -6.72
CA TYR A 8 -15.50 17.39 -7.25
C TYR A 8 -15.23 17.23 -8.76
N GLY A 9 -14.92 16.02 -9.20
CA GLY A 9 -14.65 15.71 -10.61
C GLY A 9 -15.89 15.72 -11.50
N ASN A 10 -17.08 15.41 -10.99
CA ASN A 10 -18.31 15.34 -11.81
C ASN A 10 -19.18 16.60 -11.73
N PHE A 11 -19.18 17.34 -10.61
CA PHE A 11 -20.11 18.46 -10.41
C PHE A 11 -19.44 19.85 -10.37
N ILE A 12 -18.14 19.94 -10.11
CA ILE A 12 -17.46 21.24 -9.85
C ILE A 12 -16.51 21.62 -10.98
N ILE A 13 -15.75 20.67 -11.52
CA ILE A 13 -14.82 20.92 -12.64
C ILE A 13 -15.41 20.29 -13.91
N ASN A 14 -15.70 21.13 -14.90
CA ASN A 14 -16.01 20.67 -16.25
C ASN A 14 -14.66 20.47 -16.96
N ASP A 15 -14.32 19.20 -17.24
CA ASP A 15 -13.07 18.69 -17.83
C ASP A 15 -12.29 19.72 -18.66
N ASN A 16 -11.18 20.29 -18.13
CA ASN A 16 -9.93 20.62 -18.89
C ASN A 16 -8.88 21.50 -18.16
N GLU A 17 -9.10 22.01 -16.95
CA GLU A 17 -8.14 22.97 -16.33
C GLU A 17 -7.24 22.40 -15.22
N MET A 18 -7.31 21.11 -14.89
CA MET A 18 -6.47 20.56 -13.84
C MET A 18 -5.12 20.10 -14.39
N ASP A 19 -4.06 20.84 -14.07
CA ASP A 19 -2.69 20.52 -14.45
C ASP A 19 -2.29 19.13 -13.90
N GLN A 20 -2.13 18.18 -14.83
CA GLN A 20 -1.74 16.81 -14.50
C GLN A 20 -0.36 16.76 -13.86
N THR A 21 0.54 17.67 -14.27
CA THR A 21 1.92 17.71 -13.73
C THR A 21 1.94 18.19 -12.29
N LEU A 22 1.11 19.19 -11.95
CA LEU A 22 0.92 19.62 -10.57
C LEU A 22 0.32 18.50 -9.71
N THR A 23 -0.71 17.80 -10.22
CA THR A 23 -1.38 16.71 -9.51
C THR A 23 -0.43 15.54 -9.22
N SER A 24 0.35 15.11 -10.21
CA SER A 24 1.35 14.06 -10.02
C SER A 24 2.44 14.47 -9.04
N THR A 25 2.87 15.74 -9.09
CA THR A 25 3.90 16.28 -8.19
C THR A 25 3.41 16.31 -6.74
N ILE A 26 2.19 16.79 -6.49
CA ILE A 26 1.60 16.82 -5.15
C ILE A 26 1.41 15.40 -4.59
N ARG A 27 0.92 14.45 -5.40
CA ARG A 27 0.79 13.04 -4.98
C ARG A 27 2.14 12.45 -4.56
N SER A 28 3.18 12.65 -5.37
CA SER A 28 4.52 12.15 -5.07
C SER A 28 5.10 12.79 -3.81
N LEU A 29 4.97 14.12 -3.66
CA LEU A 29 5.43 14.83 -2.47
C LEU A 29 4.72 14.34 -1.21
N ALA A 30 3.39 14.16 -1.27
CA ALA A 30 2.61 13.65 -0.15
C ALA A 30 3.06 12.24 0.26
N LEU A 31 3.26 11.34 -0.71
CA LEU A 31 3.77 9.99 -0.45
C LEU A 31 5.17 10.02 0.18
N ILE A 32 6.08 10.86 -0.32
CA ILE A 32 7.42 11.03 0.26
C ILE A 32 7.32 11.47 1.71
N ILE A 33 6.51 12.48 2.03
CA ILE A 33 6.35 12.98 3.40
C ILE A 33 5.78 11.88 4.32
N ILE A 34 4.76 11.13 3.86
CA ILE A 34 4.17 10.02 4.62
C ILE A 34 5.22 8.95 4.91
N LEU A 35 6.00 8.54 3.90
CA LEU A 35 7.03 7.50 4.04
C LEU A 35 8.20 7.94 4.93
N ILE A 36 8.66 9.20 4.83
CA ILE A 36 9.68 9.75 5.73
C ILE A 36 9.17 9.73 7.18
N ARG A 37 7.94 10.20 7.42
CA ARG A 37 7.34 10.16 8.76
C ARG A 37 7.22 8.72 9.26
N ALA A 38 6.85 7.77 8.40
CA ALA A 38 6.85 6.35 8.72
C ALA A 38 8.22 5.87 9.20
N GLY A 39 9.26 6.13 8.39
CA GLY A 39 10.62 5.68 8.64
C GLY A 39 11.21 6.23 9.93
N LEU A 40 10.92 7.50 10.25
CA LEU A 40 11.36 8.13 11.50
C LEU A 40 10.69 7.56 12.76
N ASN A 41 9.50 6.96 12.63
CA ASN A 41 8.77 6.33 13.74
C ASN A 41 9.10 4.83 13.93
N LEU A 42 9.95 4.26 13.07
CA LEU A 42 10.34 2.86 13.18
C LEU A 42 11.32 2.64 14.35
N ASP A 43 11.08 1.56 15.11
CA ASP A 43 12.03 1.03 16.09
C ASP A 43 12.89 -0.08 15.47
N PRO A 44 14.21 0.16 15.23
CA PRO A 44 15.11 -0.83 14.65
C PRO A 44 15.24 -2.11 15.49
N GLN A 45 15.13 -2.02 16.81
CA GLN A 45 15.24 -3.18 17.69
C GLN A 45 14.02 -4.10 17.53
N ALA A 46 12.82 -3.54 17.50
CA ALA A 46 11.59 -4.27 17.22
C ALA A 46 11.62 -4.93 15.83
N ILE A 47 12.07 -4.23 14.79
CA ILE A 47 12.21 -4.79 13.44
C ILE A 47 13.15 -6.00 13.44
N ARG A 48 14.32 -5.87 14.07
CA ARG A 48 15.30 -6.95 14.11
C ARG A 48 14.76 -8.17 14.85
N LYS A 49 14.07 -7.95 15.98
CA LYS A 49 13.43 -8.99 16.79
C LYS A 49 12.32 -9.71 16.02
N LEU A 50 11.55 -8.98 15.21
CA LEU A 50 10.37 -9.49 14.51
C LEU A 50 10.60 -9.73 13.02
N SER A 51 11.85 -9.73 12.54
CA SER A 51 12.19 -9.81 11.12
C SER A 51 11.58 -11.00 10.38
N THR A 52 11.50 -12.16 11.04
CA THR A 52 10.85 -13.35 10.47
C THR A 52 9.34 -13.19 10.37
N VAL A 53 8.71 -12.55 11.38
CA VAL A 53 7.28 -12.28 11.38
C VAL A 53 6.95 -11.24 10.31
N LEU A 54 7.78 -10.20 10.18
CA LEU A 54 7.68 -9.18 9.15
C LEU A 54 7.68 -9.79 7.74
N ALA A 55 8.67 -10.63 7.44
CA ALA A 55 8.75 -11.28 6.13
C ALA A 55 7.55 -12.18 5.84
N ARG A 56 7.09 -12.95 6.84
CA ARG A 56 5.90 -13.80 6.69
C ARG A 56 4.63 -12.98 6.49
N LEU A 57 4.46 -11.92 7.28
CA LEU A 57 3.29 -11.04 7.23
C LEU A 57 3.20 -10.24 5.93
N SER A 58 4.35 -9.84 5.37
CA SER A 58 4.41 -9.14 4.10
C SER A 58 4.21 -10.08 2.91
N LEU A 59 4.92 -11.21 2.85
CA LEU A 59 4.99 -11.99 1.62
C LEU A 59 3.89 -13.04 1.50
N VAL A 60 3.58 -13.75 2.59
CA VAL A 60 2.66 -14.90 2.51
C VAL A 60 1.24 -14.46 2.19
N PRO A 61 0.62 -13.49 2.90
CA PRO A 61 -0.69 -12.98 2.54
C PRO A 61 -0.72 -12.39 1.14
N SER A 62 0.26 -11.54 0.80
CA SER A 62 0.34 -10.86 -0.49
C SER A 62 0.37 -11.83 -1.67
N ILE A 63 1.19 -12.89 -1.60
CA ILE A 63 1.24 -13.92 -2.65
C ILE A 63 -0.08 -14.68 -2.74
N VAL A 64 -0.65 -15.09 -1.60
CA VAL A 64 -1.89 -15.87 -1.57
C VAL A 64 -3.05 -15.04 -2.12
N GLU A 65 -3.19 -13.78 -1.69
CA GLU A 65 -4.20 -12.84 -2.17
C GLU A 65 -4.03 -12.57 -3.66
N ALA A 66 -2.80 -12.30 -4.13
CA ALA A 66 -2.53 -12.04 -5.55
C ALA A 66 -2.89 -13.25 -6.42
N LEU A 67 -2.52 -14.47 -6.00
CA LEU A 67 -2.84 -15.68 -6.75
C LEU A 67 -4.33 -15.99 -6.78
N ILE A 68 -5.03 -15.78 -5.66
CA ILE A 68 -6.48 -15.98 -5.59
C ILE A 68 -7.19 -14.98 -6.51
N VAL A 69 -6.83 -13.70 -6.43
CA VAL A 69 -7.40 -12.65 -7.30
C VAL A 69 -7.08 -12.93 -8.77
N ALA A 70 -5.85 -13.34 -9.09
CA ALA A 70 -5.47 -13.72 -10.45
C ALA A 70 -6.28 -14.93 -10.96
N LEU A 71 -6.52 -15.94 -10.11
CA LEU A 71 -7.34 -17.08 -10.48
C LEU A 71 -8.79 -16.66 -10.80
N PHE A 72 -9.39 -15.80 -9.98
CA PHE A 72 -10.72 -15.28 -10.25
C PHE A 72 -10.75 -14.37 -11.50
N ALA A 73 -9.73 -13.54 -11.70
CA ALA A 73 -9.60 -12.69 -12.88
C ALA A 73 -9.53 -13.52 -14.17
N TRP A 74 -8.77 -14.62 -14.12
CA TRP A 74 -8.64 -15.55 -15.23
C TRP A 74 -9.96 -16.25 -15.57
N ILE A 75 -10.70 -16.72 -14.56
CA ILE A 75 -11.94 -17.50 -14.76
C ILE A 75 -13.14 -16.60 -15.11
N TRP A 76 -13.27 -15.42 -14.49
CA TRP A 76 -14.48 -14.59 -14.63
C TRP A 76 -14.41 -13.58 -15.76
N PHE A 77 -13.21 -13.08 -16.07
CA PHE A 77 -13.02 -12.02 -17.06
C PHE A 77 -12.34 -12.51 -18.33
N ASP A 78 -12.07 -13.82 -18.45
CA ASP A 78 -11.37 -14.45 -19.57
C ASP A 78 -10.05 -13.74 -19.93
N PHE A 79 -9.36 -13.20 -18.93
CA PHE A 79 -8.09 -12.51 -19.12
C PHE A 79 -6.96 -13.50 -19.41
N ASN A 80 -5.88 -13.03 -20.06
CA ASN A 80 -4.66 -13.83 -20.16
C ASN A 80 -4.00 -13.96 -18.78
N LEU A 81 -3.15 -14.97 -18.59
CA LEU A 81 -2.45 -15.23 -17.32
C LEU A 81 -1.65 -14.01 -16.85
N SER A 82 -0.92 -13.33 -17.74
CA SER A 82 -0.17 -12.10 -17.43
C SER A 82 -1.08 -11.00 -16.87
N TRP A 83 -2.17 -10.68 -17.58
CA TRP A 83 -3.13 -9.66 -17.13
C TRP A 83 -3.79 -10.01 -15.79
N SER A 84 -4.09 -11.29 -15.60
CA SER A 84 -4.69 -11.79 -14.37
C SER A 84 -3.72 -11.65 -13.18
N LEU A 85 -2.44 -12.00 -13.37
CA LEU A 85 -1.40 -11.83 -12.36
C LEU A 85 -1.11 -10.35 -12.07
N MET A 86 -1.07 -9.50 -13.09
CA MET A 86 -0.91 -8.04 -12.91
C MET A 86 -2.01 -7.47 -12.00
N ILE A 87 -3.28 -7.82 -12.27
CA ILE A 87 -4.41 -7.38 -11.43
C ILE A 87 -4.30 -7.97 -10.02
N GLY A 88 -3.89 -9.24 -9.90
CA GLY A 88 -3.63 -9.88 -8.62
C GLY A 88 -2.67 -9.09 -7.74
N PHE A 89 -1.49 -8.72 -8.28
CA PHE A 89 -0.50 -7.93 -7.55
C PHE A 89 -0.95 -6.49 -7.28
N ILE A 90 -1.72 -5.87 -8.19
CA ILE A 90 -2.28 -4.52 -7.95
C ILE A 90 -3.23 -4.54 -6.75
N ILE A 91 -4.09 -5.55 -6.65
CA ILE A 91 -5.14 -5.63 -5.63
C ILE A 91 -4.58 -6.11 -4.29
N ALA A 92 -3.63 -7.04 -4.29
CA ALA A 92 -3.01 -7.57 -3.07
C ALA A 92 -2.11 -6.55 -2.35
N SER A 93 -1.65 -5.50 -3.05
CA SER A 93 -0.79 -4.47 -2.46
C SER A 93 -1.51 -3.64 -1.40
N VAL A 94 -0.92 -3.51 -0.22
CA VAL A 94 -1.42 -2.69 0.89
C VAL A 94 -1.08 -1.22 0.66
N SER A 95 -2.02 -0.31 0.99
CA SER A 95 -1.80 1.13 0.84
C SER A 95 -1.04 1.75 2.04
N PRO A 96 0.23 2.16 1.89
CA PRO A 96 0.96 2.81 2.98
C PRO A 96 0.36 4.18 3.32
N ALA A 97 -0.25 4.87 2.35
CA ALA A 97 -0.84 6.19 2.56
C ALA A 97 -2.00 6.20 3.58
N VAL A 98 -2.65 5.06 3.80
CA VAL A 98 -3.75 4.91 4.75
C VAL A 98 -3.27 4.22 6.03
N VAL A 99 -2.48 3.15 5.90
CA VAL A 99 -2.04 2.35 7.04
C VAL A 99 -0.99 3.08 7.88
N VAL A 100 -0.02 3.75 7.25
CA VAL A 100 1.09 4.40 7.96
C VAL A 100 0.60 5.50 8.91
N PRO A 101 -0.23 6.48 8.49
CA PRO A 101 -0.70 7.51 9.40
C PRO A 101 -1.49 6.90 10.57
N GLY A 102 -2.32 5.89 10.32
CA GLY A 102 -3.07 5.20 11.37
C GLY A 102 -2.17 4.50 12.39
N MET A 103 -1.12 3.82 11.93
CA MET A 103 -0.16 3.16 12.82
C MET A 103 0.67 4.15 13.62
N VAL A 104 1.05 5.29 13.03
CA VAL A 104 1.76 6.37 13.76
C VAL A 104 0.87 6.94 14.86
N ILE A 105 -0.42 7.18 14.61
CA ILE A 105 -1.37 7.65 15.65
C ILE A 105 -1.48 6.63 16.79
N ILE A 106 -1.68 5.35 16.47
CA ILE A 106 -1.76 4.26 17.46
C ILE A 106 -0.46 4.16 18.29
N GLN A 107 0.69 4.39 17.66
CA GLN A 107 1.99 4.42 18.32
C GLN A 107 2.14 5.63 19.24
N GLU A 108 1.72 6.82 18.81
CA GLU A 108 1.68 8.04 19.63
C GLU A 108 0.78 7.85 20.87
N GLU A 109 -0.30 7.07 20.74
CA GLU A 109 -1.20 6.69 21.84
C GLU A 109 -0.68 5.50 22.70
N ASN A 110 0.53 5.01 22.44
CA ASN A 110 1.19 3.90 23.15
C ASN A 110 0.48 2.53 23.06
N TYR A 111 -0.41 2.33 22.09
CA TYR A 111 -1.07 1.04 21.88
C TYR A 111 -0.16 0.06 21.14
N GLY A 112 0.05 -1.13 21.71
CA GLY A 112 0.81 -2.22 21.04
C GLY A 112 2.31 -1.95 20.84
N VAL A 113 2.83 -0.82 21.32
CA VAL A 113 4.24 -0.39 21.14
C VAL A 113 5.21 -1.34 21.83
N ASN A 114 4.88 -1.81 23.04
CA ASN A 114 5.71 -2.79 23.78
C ASN A 114 5.94 -4.10 23.03
N HIS A 115 5.01 -4.47 22.13
CA HIS A 115 5.10 -5.66 21.30
C HIS A 115 5.64 -5.35 19.89
N GLY A 116 5.91 -4.09 19.57
CA GLY A 116 6.41 -3.65 18.27
C GLY A 116 5.38 -3.74 17.13
N ILE A 117 4.08 -3.83 17.44
CA ILE A 117 3.02 -4.07 16.44
C ILE A 117 2.91 -2.91 15.42
N PRO A 118 2.85 -1.62 15.83
CA PRO A 118 2.78 -0.51 14.86
C PRO A 118 4.01 -0.48 13.94
N THR A 119 5.21 -0.63 14.53
CA THR A 119 6.47 -0.71 13.79
C THR A 119 6.48 -1.87 12.79
N LEU A 120 6.03 -3.05 13.22
CA LEU A 120 5.93 -4.24 12.37
C LEU A 120 5.00 -3.99 11.18
N LEU A 121 3.83 -3.39 11.40
CA LEU A 121 2.84 -3.13 10.35
C LEU A 121 3.33 -2.06 9.35
N ILE A 122 3.95 -0.99 9.83
CA ILE A 122 4.54 0.06 8.97
C ILE A 122 5.64 -0.55 8.08
N ALA A 123 6.54 -1.34 8.68
CA ALA A 123 7.64 -1.95 7.94
C ALA A 123 7.14 -3.05 7.00
N SER A 124 6.16 -3.85 7.42
CA SER A 124 5.54 -4.90 6.58
C SER A 124 4.83 -4.31 5.37
N ALA A 125 4.06 -3.23 5.53
CA ALA A 125 3.41 -2.54 4.42
C ALA A 125 4.41 -1.99 3.39
N SER A 126 5.61 -1.60 3.84
CA SER A 126 6.67 -1.12 2.95
C SER A 126 7.27 -2.26 2.12
N VAL A 127 7.56 -3.41 2.75
CA VAL A 127 8.09 -4.59 2.05
C VAL A 127 7.05 -5.16 1.09
N ASP A 128 5.79 -5.24 1.52
CA ASP A 128 4.67 -5.68 0.68
C ASP A 128 4.54 -4.83 -0.58
N ASN A 129 4.54 -3.50 -0.45
CA ASN A 129 4.42 -2.62 -1.61
C ASN A 129 5.60 -2.75 -2.59
N VAL A 130 6.83 -2.94 -2.10
CA VAL A 130 7.99 -3.23 -2.97
C VAL A 130 7.82 -4.56 -3.70
N PHE A 131 7.38 -5.60 -2.99
CA PHE A 131 7.14 -6.92 -3.56
C PHE A 131 6.04 -6.89 -4.62
N ALA A 132 4.90 -6.27 -4.33
CA ALA A 132 3.77 -6.18 -5.24
C ALA A 132 4.11 -5.36 -6.51
N ILE A 133 4.80 -4.21 -6.37
CA ILE A 133 5.26 -3.43 -7.53
C ILE A 133 6.23 -4.24 -8.39
N THR A 134 7.14 -4.99 -7.77
CA THR A 134 8.08 -5.86 -8.49
C THR A 134 7.33 -6.98 -9.22
N GLY A 135 6.39 -7.64 -8.55
CA GLY A 135 5.54 -8.68 -9.16
C GLY A 135 4.74 -8.16 -10.34
N PHE A 136 4.11 -6.99 -10.19
CA PHE A 136 3.42 -6.29 -11.27
C PHE A 136 4.34 -5.96 -12.45
N SER A 137 5.59 -5.55 -12.19
CA SER A 137 6.52 -5.14 -13.25
C SER A 137 7.11 -6.30 -14.05
N VAL A 138 7.08 -7.51 -13.50
CA VAL A 138 7.62 -8.73 -14.13
C VAL A 138 6.56 -9.48 -14.96
N CYS A 139 5.28 -9.29 -14.66
CA CYS A 139 4.16 -9.96 -15.35
C CYS A 139 3.78 -9.27 -16.67
#